data_AF-A0A3D3R399-F1
#
_entry.id   AF-A0A3D3R399-F1
#
_cell.length_a   1.000
_cell.length_b   1.000
_cell.length_c   1.000
_cell.angle_alpha   90.00
_cell.angle_beta   90.00
_cell.angle_gamma   90.00
#
_symmetry.space_group_name_H-M   'P 1'
#
loop_
_entity.id
_entity.type
_entity.pdbx_description
1 polymer ?
#
loop_
_entity_poly.entity_id
_entity_poly.type
_entity_poly.pdbx_seq_one_letter_code
_entity_poly.pdbx_strand_id
1 'polypeptide(L)'
;MAINATDLSTDGYGVPWGHTRSFANRQTASQSIGNGFNWLVKEWPYLVKQFSIQDSGIQIDTIVVQGVVGDALWFDNIGDNDFIPRFNVKDTLIHHESENLYKLYKLDGSVIEFDDTTGMFRRQTDPAGNKIEVTAMSVNTYNFTEVERTYTADGSTTTEQFLYNYDNSLGDYLLKDL
;
A
#
# COMPACT_ATOMS: atom_id res chain seq x y z
N MET A 1 -4.03 21.79 -2.67
CA MET A 1 -5.47 21.65 -2.46
C MET A 1 -5.83 20.23 -2.85
N ALA A 2 -6.43 19.48 -1.93
CA ALA A 2 -6.85 18.10 -2.18
C ALA A 2 -8.38 18.03 -2.04
N ILE A 3 -9.01 17.17 -2.83
CA ILE A 3 -10.43 16.83 -2.70
C ILE A 3 -10.49 15.43 -2.11
N ASN A 4 -11.33 15.24 -1.09
CA ASN A 4 -11.53 13.94 -0.44
C ASN A 4 -12.98 13.46 -0.65
N ALA A 5 -13.16 12.15 -0.81
CA ALA A 5 -14.45 11.48 -0.88
C ALA A 5 -14.37 10.13 -0.17
N THR A 6 -15.40 9.76 0.58
CA THR A 6 -15.52 8.42 1.19
C THR A 6 -16.69 7.70 0.53
N ASP A 7 -16.39 6.62 -0.19
CA ASP A 7 -17.40 5.83 -0.90
C ASP A 7 -17.85 4.62 -0.06
N LEU A 8 -16.91 4.01 0.68
CA LEU A 8 -17.15 2.88 1.58
C LEU A 8 -16.33 3.07 2.85
N SER A 9 -16.90 2.72 4.00
CA SER A 9 -16.18 2.65 5.27
C SER A 9 -16.76 1.53 6.12
N THR A 10 -15.90 0.70 6.68
CA THR A 10 -16.25 -0.37 7.62
C THR A 10 -15.28 -0.36 8.80
N ASP A 11 -15.84 -0.40 10.01
CA ASP A 11 -15.11 -0.33 11.27
C ASP A 11 -15.74 -1.28 12.30
N GLY A 12 -15.10 -1.46 13.45
CA GLY A 12 -15.64 -2.20 14.60
C GLY A 12 -15.00 -3.57 14.87
N TYR A 13 -14.04 -4.01 14.05
CA TYR A 13 -13.42 -5.35 14.15
C TYR A 13 -11.88 -5.34 14.02
N GLY A 14 -11.23 -4.30 14.55
CA GLY A 14 -9.78 -4.14 14.46
C GLY A 14 -9.39 -3.22 13.31
N VAL A 15 -8.71 -3.74 12.29
CA VAL A 15 -8.21 -2.91 11.18
C VAL A 15 -9.38 -2.35 10.34
N PRO A 16 -9.59 -1.02 10.29
CA PRO A 16 -10.65 -0.46 9.47
C PRO A 16 -10.36 -0.68 7.99
N TRP A 17 -11.42 -0.78 7.19
CA TRP A 17 -11.30 -0.89 5.75
C TRP A 17 -12.34 -0.02 5.07
N GLY A 18 -12.07 0.33 3.82
CA GLY A 18 -12.91 1.25 3.11
C GLY A 18 -12.30 1.68 1.80
N HIS A 19 -12.91 2.74 1.28
CA HIS A 19 -12.53 3.38 0.05
C HIS A 19 -12.66 4.89 0.26
N THR A 20 -11.65 5.48 0.89
CA THR A 20 -11.51 6.92 1.10
C THR A 20 -10.51 7.48 0.09
N ARG A 21 -11.03 8.17 -0.92
CA ARG A 21 -10.23 8.72 -2.02
C ARG A 21 -9.78 10.15 -1.76
N SER A 22 -8.58 10.46 -2.22
CA SER A 22 -8.04 11.82 -2.26
C SER A 22 -7.41 12.12 -3.62
N PHE A 23 -7.64 13.33 -4.15
CA PHE A 23 -7.15 13.74 -5.48
C PHE A 23 -6.00 14.75 -5.41
N ALA A 24 -4.94 14.51 -6.20
CA ALA A 24 -3.82 15.44 -6.37
C ALA A 24 -3.64 15.91 -7.82
N ASN A 25 -3.80 17.21 -8.07
CA ASN A 25 -3.59 17.79 -9.40
C ASN A 25 -2.13 18.11 -9.76
N ARG A 26 -1.18 17.84 -8.85
CA ARG A 26 0.24 18.20 -9.00
C ARG A 26 1.17 17.06 -8.62
N GLN A 27 0.92 15.88 -9.20
CA GLN A 27 1.89 14.80 -9.16
C GLN A 27 2.91 14.98 -10.28
N THR A 28 4.13 14.50 -10.08
CA THR A 28 5.21 14.53 -11.09
C THR A 28 4.86 13.73 -12.34
N ALA A 29 4.01 12.71 -12.19
CA ALA A 29 3.38 11.97 -13.27
C ALA A 29 1.91 11.75 -12.94
N SER A 30 1.06 11.63 -13.97
CA SER A 30 -0.28 11.10 -13.78
C SER A 30 -0.18 9.61 -13.48
N GLN A 31 -0.91 9.08 -12.51
CA GLN A 31 -0.89 7.64 -12.19
C GLN A 31 -2.30 7.14 -11.87
N SER A 32 -2.60 5.88 -12.20
CA SER A 32 -3.85 5.21 -11.85
C SER A 32 -3.52 3.81 -11.37
N ILE A 33 -3.99 3.46 -10.18
CA ILE A 33 -3.93 2.10 -9.62
C ILE A 33 -5.35 1.50 -9.57
N GLY A 34 -6.14 1.72 -10.62
CA GLY A 34 -7.51 1.21 -10.74
C GLY A 34 -8.58 2.11 -10.13
N ASN A 35 -8.23 3.33 -9.69
CA ASN A 35 -9.14 4.29 -9.06
C ASN A 35 -9.35 5.57 -9.90
N GLY A 36 -8.85 5.57 -11.14
CA GLY A 36 -8.76 6.73 -12.01
C GLY A 36 -7.50 7.56 -11.74
N PHE A 37 -7.15 8.41 -12.71
CA PHE A 37 -5.90 9.19 -12.64
C PHE A 37 -5.84 10.14 -11.45
N ASN A 38 -4.73 10.08 -10.73
CA ASN A 38 -4.35 10.92 -9.59
C ASN A 38 -5.27 10.82 -8.37
N TRP A 39 -6.05 9.74 -8.31
CA TRP A 39 -6.80 9.35 -7.13
C TRP A 39 -5.99 8.35 -6.29
N LEU A 40 -5.88 8.66 -5.01
CA LEU A 40 -5.20 7.85 -4.00
C LEU A 40 -6.25 7.35 -3.01
N VAL A 41 -6.16 6.08 -2.62
CA VAL A 41 -7.09 5.45 -1.66
C VAL A 41 -6.36 5.24 -0.35
N LYS A 42 -6.86 5.86 0.73
CA LYS A 42 -6.21 5.85 2.05
C LYS A 42 -5.97 4.43 2.55
N GLU A 43 -6.95 3.56 2.38
CA GLU A 43 -6.91 2.18 2.86
C GLU A 43 -6.04 1.28 1.98
N TRP A 44 -5.62 1.74 0.79
CA TRP A 44 -4.82 0.95 -0.17
C TRP A 44 -3.44 1.58 -0.36
N PRO A 45 -2.60 1.64 0.69
CA PRO A 45 -1.28 2.22 0.52
C PRO A 45 -0.44 1.38 -0.45
N TYR A 46 0.47 2.00 -1.17
CA TYR A 46 1.39 1.32 -2.08
C TYR A 46 2.74 2.00 -2.08
N LEU A 47 3.75 1.26 -2.54
CA LEU A 47 5.12 1.74 -2.67
C LEU A 47 5.36 2.31 -4.05
N VAL A 48 5.94 3.50 -4.09
CA VAL A 48 6.61 4.05 -5.26
C VAL A 48 8.11 3.93 -5.03
N LYS A 49 8.78 3.13 -5.85
CA LYS A 49 10.21 2.90 -5.79
C LYS A 49 10.93 3.84 -6.76
N GLN A 50 11.98 4.50 -6.30
CA GLN A 50 12.86 5.32 -7.12
C GLN A 50 14.20 4.62 -7.27
N PHE A 51 14.70 4.58 -8.50
CA PHE A 51 15.88 3.80 -8.85
C PHE A 51 16.99 4.70 -9.41
N SER A 52 18.24 4.30 -9.17
CA SER A 52 19.40 4.77 -9.91
C SER A 52 20.04 3.62 -10.70
N ILE A 53 20.69 3.98 -11.79
CA ILE A 53 21.58 3.07 -12.52
C ILE A 53 23.00 3.33 -12.00
N GLN A 54 23.60 2.30 -11.40
CA GLN A 54 24.98 2.31 -10.94
C GLN A 54 25.79 1.26 -11.71
N ASP A 55 27.11 1.29 -11.57
CA ASP A 55 28.00 0.32 -12.24
C ASP A 55 27.70 -1.14 -11.83
N SER A 56 27.13 -1.35 -10.65
CA SER A 56 26.69 -2.64 -10.11
C SER A 56 25.27 -3.06 -10.55
N GLY A 57 24.56 -2.22 -11.30
CA GLY A 57 23.19 -2.48 -11.78
C GLY A 57 22.17 -1.44 -11.30
N ILE A 58 20.88 -1.80 -11.40
CA ILE A 58 19.76 -0.98 -10.91
C ILE A 58 19.71 -1.10 -9.38
N GLN A 59 19.66 0.02 -8.69
CA GLN A 59 19.54 0.09 -7.23
C GLN A 59 18.33 0.92 -6.83
N ILE A 60 17.66 0.53 -5.74
CA ILE A 60 16.59 1.35 -5.14
C ILE A 60 17.26 2.40 -4.26
N ASP A 61 17.04 3.68 -4.54
CA ASP A 61 17.56 4.78 -3.71
C ASP A 61 16.55 5.21 -2.64
N THR A 62 15.28 5.24 -3.02
CA THR A 62 14.21 5.79 -2.18
C THR A 62 12.92 5.00 -2.38
N ILE A 63 12.21 4.75 -1.28
CA ILE A 63 10.85 4.23 -1.30
C ILE A 63 9.91 5.29 -0.72
N VAL A 64 8.79 5.50 -1.40
CA VAL A 64 7.71 6.37 -0.94
C VAL A 64 6.46 5.55 -0.71
N VAL A 65 5.93 5.56 0.50
CA VAL A 65 4.59 5.00 0.79
C VAL A 65 3.55 6.06 0.46
N GLN A 66 2.68 5.77 -0.51
CA GLN A 66 1.56 6.62 -0.89
C GLN A 66 0.23 5.96 -0.52
N GLY A 67 -0.79 6.77 -0.28
CA GLY A 67 -2.15 6.30 0.04
C GLY A 67 -3.13 7.46 0.23
N VAL A 68 -2.65 8.62 0.70
CA VAL A 68 -3.44 9.85 0.76
C VAL A 68 -2.59 11.06 0.40
N VAL A 69 -3.22 12.07 -0.20
CA VAL A 69 -2.54 13.31 -0.57
C VAL A 69 -1.99 14.03 0.65
N GLY A 70 -0.69 14.33 0.62
CA GLY A 70 -0.03 15.14 1.65
C GLY A 70 0.51 14.36 2.85
N ASP A 71 0.33 13.04 2.89
CA ASP A 71 0.80 12.17 3.98
C ASP A 71 1.70 11.04 3.45
N ALA A 72 2.50 11.34 2.43
CA ALA A 72 3.45 10.38 1.89
C ALA A 72 4.62 10.18 2.87
N LEU A 73 4.98 8.94 3.12
CA LEU A 73 6.14 8.59 3.95
C LEU A 73 7.33 8.29 3.05
N TRP A 74 8.47 8.90 3.33
CA TRP A 74 9.66 8.81 2.48
C TRP A 74 10.78 8.10 3.23
N PHE A 75 11.42 7.16 2.56
CA PHE A 75 12.43 6.28 3.14
C PHE A 75 13.63 6.20 2.20
N ASP A 76 14.81 6.57 2.69
CA ASP A 76 16.07 6.48 1.95
C ASP A 76 16.75 5.15 2.23
N ASN A 77 17.17 4.46 1.17
CA ASN A 77 17.92 3.22 1.28
C ASN A 77 19.32 3.51 1.83
N ILE A 78 19.74 2.77 2.86
CA ILE A 78 21.08 2.87 3.46
C ILE A 78 21.93 1.62 3.27
N GLY A 79 21.46 0.65 2.47
CA GLY A 79 22.08 -0.66 2.24
C GLY A 79 21.40 -1.78 3.04
N ASP A 80 21.77 -3.03 2.73
CA ASP A 80 21.39 -4.24 3.47
C ASP A 80 19.89 -4.36 3.81
N ASN A 81 19.00 -3.98 2.88
CA ASN A 81 17.54 -4.03 3.05
C ASN A 81 16.96 -3.06 4.09
N ASP A 82 17.75 -2.12 4.58
CA ASP A 82 17.38 -1.12 5.58
C ASP A 82 17.12 0.26 4.98
N PHE A 83 16.16 0.97 5.56
CA PHE A 83 15.77 2.31 5.14
C PHE A 83 15.66 3.28 6.32
N ILE A 84 16.10 4.51 6.11
CA ILE A 84 15.93 5.59 7.10
C ILE A 84 14.76 6.51 6.71
N PRO A 85 13.87 6.85 7.65
CA PRO A 85 12.75 7.76 7.36
C PRO A 85 13.24 9.21 7.17
N ARG A 86 12.68 9.91 6.19
CA ARG A 86 12.79 11.37 6.08
C ARG A 86 11.79 12.07 7.00
N PHE A 87 11.97 13.38 7.18
CA PHE A 87 11.01 14.28 7.84
C PHE A 87 10.63 13.90 9.28
N ASN A 88 11.54 13.23 10.01
CA ASN A 88 11.36 12.81 11.40
C ASN A 88 10.17 11.85 11.61
N VAL A 89 9.75 11.14 10.57
CA VAL A 89 8.82 10.00 10.66
C VAL A 89 9.42 8.94 11.59
N LYS A 90 8.58 8.29 12.39
CA LYS A 90 8.98 7.25 13.37
C LYS A 90 8.59 5.84 12.95
N ASP A 91 7.89 5.72 11.83
CA ASP A 91 7.63 4.44 11.20
C ASP A 91 8.94 3.89 10.62
N THR A 92 9.07 2.57 10.58
CA THR A 92 10.26 1.86 10.07
C THR A 92 9.87 1.03 8.86
N LEU A 93 10.62 1.13 7.77
CA LEU A 93 10.44 0.30 6.59
C LEU A 93 11.62 -0.67 6.47
N ILE A 94 11.33 -1.96 6.32
CA ILE A 94 12.34 -3.02 6.16
C ILE A 94 11.98 -3.86 4.94
N HIS A 95 12.98 -4.20 4.12
CA HIS A 95 12.83 -5.16 3.05
C HIS A 95 13.10 -6.59 3.53
N HIS A 96 12.13 -7.48 3.34
CA HIS A 96 12.22 -8.90 3.69
C HIS A 96 12.33 -9.72 2.40
N GLU A 97 13.52 -9.75 1.81
CA GLU A 97 13.79 -10.37 0.50
C GLU A 97 13.37 -11.84 0.45
N SER A 98 13.64 -12.63 1.50
CA SER A 98 13.25 -14.05 1.55
C SER A 98 11.74 -14.29 1.53
N GLU A 99 10.95 -13.28 1.91
CA GLU A 99 9.49 -13.30 1.93
C GLU A 99 8.89 -12.55 0.71
N ASN A 100 9.74 -11.93 -0.14
CA ASN A 100 9.36 -11.07 -1.27
C ASN A 100 8.37 -9.95 -0.86
N LEU A 101 8.67 -9.25 0.24
CA LEU A 101 7.82 -8.17 0.74
C LEU A 101 8.61 -7.05 1.43
N TYR A 102 7.99 -5.88 1.54
CA TYR A 102 8.40 -4.84 2.50
C TYR A 102 7.43 -4.82 3.67
N LYS A 103 7.96 -4.56 4.88
CA LYS A 103 7.16 -4.34 6.09
C LYS A 103 7.35 -2.91 6.56
N LEU A 104 6.25 -2.17 6.65
CA LEU A 104 6.16 -0.87 7.31
C LEU A 104 5.61 -1.08 8.72
N TYR A 105 6.47 -0.87 9.71
CA TYR A 105 6.13 -0.89 11.13
C TYR A 105 5.68 0.51 11.53
N LYS A 106 4.42 0.64 11.92
CA LYS A 106 3.80 1.90 12.33
C LYS A 106 4.04 2.15 13.82
N LEU A 107 3.99 3.42 14.23
CA LEU A 107 4.17 3.82 15.64
C LEU A 107 3.13 3.20 16.59
N ASP A 108 1.92 2.89 16.10
CA ASP A 108 0.87 2.22 16.89
C ASP A 108 1.09 0.71 17.05
N GLY A 109 2.17 0.17 16.48
CA GLY A 109 2.52 -1.24 16.49
C GLY A 109 1.85 -2.06 15.37
N SER A 110 1.03 -1.44 14.53
CA SER A 110 0.53 -2.11 13.33
C SER A 110 1.63 -2.31 12.30
N VAL A 111 1.47 -3.35 11.48
CA VAL A 111 2.41 -3.69 10.42
C VAL A 111 1.65 -3.74 9.11
N ILE A 112 2.16 -3.03 8.11
CA ILE A 112 1.66 -3.06 6.73
C ILE A 112 2.68 -3.78 5.86
N GLU A 113 2.21 -4.76 5.10
CA GLU A 113 3.00 -5.57 4.18
C GLU A 113 2.68 -5.16 2.74
N PHE A 114 3.74 -4.99 1.94
CA PHE A 114 3.66 -4.68 0.52
C PHE A 114 4.37 -5.74 -0.28
N ASP A 115 3.84 -6.07 -1.45
CA ASP A 115 4.48 -6.94 -2.41
C ASP A 115 5.80 -6.32 -2.89
N ASP A 116 6.90 -7.08 -2.87
CA ASP A 116 8.19 -6.51 -3.30
C ASP A 116 8.20 -6.19 -4.80
N THR A 117 7.60 -7.02 -5.65
CA THR A 117 7.67 -6.78 -7.09
C THR A 117 6.85 -5.57 -7.51
N THR A 118 5.61 -5.48 -7.05
CA THR A 118 4.62 -4.49 -7.50
C THR A 118 4.51 -3.28 -6.60
N GLY A 119 4.95 -3.39 -5.34
CA GLY A 119 4.76 -2.36 -4.31
C GLY A 119 3.34 -2.28 -3.76
N MET A 120 2.42 -3.14 -4.20
CA MET A 120 1.02 -3.08 -3.80
C MET A 120 0.79 -3.56 -2.37
N PHE A 121 -0.20 -2.97 -1.69
CA PHE A 121 -0.71 -3.47 -0.41
C PHE A 121 -0.99 -4.98 -0.48
N ARG A 122 -0.53 -5.72 0.52
CA ARG A 122 -0.88 -7.13 0.71
C ARG A 122 -1.69 -7.36 1.97
N ARG A 123 -1.25 -6.78 3.09
CA ARG A 123 -1.86 -7.04 4.39
C ARG A 123 -1.57 -5.93 5.37
N GLN A 124 -2.50 -5.70 6.29
CA GLN A 124 -2.24 -4.99 7.53
C GLN A 124 -2.63 -5.86 8.71
N THR A 125 -1.77 -5.87 9.73
CA THR A 125 -2.01 -6.54 11.02
C THR A 125 -1.92 -5.50 12.13
N ASP A 126 -2.92 -5.48 13.03
CA ASP A 126 -2.86 -4.64 14.23
C ASP A 126 -2.11 -5.33 15.38
N PRO A 127 -1.78 -4.61 16.49
CA PRO A 127 -1.09 -5.22 17.63
C PRO A 127 -1.85 -6.34 18.32
N ALA A 128 -3.18 -6.43 18.14
CA ALA A 128 -4.01 -7.50 18.68
C ALA A 128 -4.02 -8.75 17.77
N GLY A 129 -3.41 -8.66 16.58
CA GLY A 129 -3.31 -9.74 15.62
C GLY A 129 -4.50 -9.82 14.64
N ASN A 130 -5.40 -8.83 14.64
CA ASN A 130 -6.46 -8.75 13.64
C ASN A 130 -5.87 -8.37 12.29
N LYS A 131 -6.44 -8.91 11.21
CA LYS A 131 -5.85 -8.81 9.88
C LYS A 131 -6.85 -8.34 8.85
N ILE A 132 -6.33 -7.57 7.91
CA ILE A 132 -6.94 -7.38 6.61
C ILE A 132 -5.94 -7.71 5.50
N GLU A 133 -6.34 -8.54 4.55
CA GLU A 133 -5.44 -9.17 3.59
C GLU A 133 -6.07 -9.23 2.20
N VAL A 134 -5.27 -8.93 1.19
CA VAL A 134 -5.59 -9.15 -0.22
C VAL A 134 -5.49 -10.64 -0.52
N THR A 135 -6.61 -11.25 -0.91
CA THR A 135 -6.71 -12.70 -1.17
C THR A 135 -6.83 -13.02 -2.66
N ALA A 136 -7.21 -12.05 -3.49
CA ALA A 136 -7.22 -12.23 -4.95
C ALA A 136 -6.75 -10.97 -5.69
N MET A 137 -6.03 -11.20 -6.79
CA MET A 137 -5.52 -10.18 -7.70
C MET A 137 -6.15 -10.34 -9.08
N SER A 138 -6.31 -9.22 -9.78
CA SER A 138 -6.64 -9.22 -11.20
C SER A 138 -5.45 -9.75 -12.03
N VAL A 139 -5.71 -10.04 -13.30
CA VAL A 139 -4.69 -10.56 -14.23
C VAL A 139 -3.50 -9.63 -14.42
N ASN A 140 -3.65 -8.34 -14.13
CA ASN A 140 -2.55 -7.37 -14.24
C ASN A 140 -1.61 -7.36 -13.03
N THR A 141 -1.94 -8.07 -11.95
CA THR A 141 -1.17 -8.14 -10.69
C THR A 141 -0.98 -6.84 -9.92
N TYR A 142 -1.57 -5.72 -10.36
CA TYR A 142 -1.53 -4.42 -9.68
C TYR A 142 -2.85 -4.07 -8.99
N ASN A 143 -3.96 -4.65 -9.43
CA ASN A 143 -5.27 -4.41 -8.84
C ASN A 143 -5.76 -5.64 -8.10
N PHE A 144 -6.06 -5.54 -6.81
CA PHE A 144 -6.71 -6.62 -6.09
C PHE A 144 -8.20 -6.67 -6.40
N THR A 145 -8.74 -7.88 -6.46
CA THR A 145 -10.16 -8.15 -6.71
C THR A 145 -10.89 -8.61 -5.46
N GLU A 146 -10.16 -9.03 -4.42
CA GLU A 146 -10.74 -9.47 -3.16
C GLU A 146 -9.83 -9.11 -1.99
N VAL A 147 -10.45 -8.59 -0.94
CA VAL A 147 -9.82 -8.35 0.36
C VAL A 147 -10.67 -8.98 1.44
N GLU A 148 -10.02 -9.68 2.38
CA GLU A 148 -10.66 -10.28 3.53
C GLU A 148 -10.21 -9.60 4.81
N ARG A 149 -11.18 -9.28 5.68
CA ARG A 149 -10.90 -8.90 7.07
C ARG A 149 -11.30 -10.05 7.97
N THR A 150 -10.38 -10.46 8.84
CA THR A 150 -10.63 -11.51 9.83
C THR A 150 -10.48 -10.97 11.24
N TYR A 151 -11.43 -11.34 12.09
CA TYR A 151 -11.46 -10.98 13.51
C TYR A 151 -11.93 -12.17 14.33
N THR A 152 -11.28 -12.41 15.47
CA THR A 152 -11.66 -13.49 16.41
C THR A 152 -12.05 -12.90 17.75
N ALA A 153 -13.30 -13.15 18.17
CA ALA A 153 -13.80 -12.85 19.51
C ALA A 153 -14.41 -14.09 20.14
N ASP A 154 -14.14 -14.30 21.43
CA ASP A 154 -14.75 -15.38 22.24
C ASP A 154 -14.64 -16.78 21.58
N GLY A 155 -13.56 -17.01 20.82
CA GLY A 155 -13.31 -18.25 20.10
C GLY A 155 -14.07 -18.42 18.77
N SER A 156 -14.82 -17.41 18.33
CA SER A 156 -15.47 -17.36 17.02
C SER A 156 -14.73 -16.42 16.07
N THR A 157 -14.41 -16.90 14.87
CA THR A 157 -13.80 -16.09 13.81
C THR A 157 -14.87 -15.63 12.83
N THR A 158 -14.94 -14.31 12.62
CA THR A 158 -15.75 -13.69 11.57
C THR A 158 -14.82 -13.24 10.44
N THR A 159 -15.24 -13.53 9.21
CA THR A 159 -14.57 -13.06 7.98
C THR A 159 -15.52 -12.16 7.20
N GLU A 160 -15.08 -10.95 6.88
CA GLU A 160 -15.73 -10.06 5.93
C GLU A 160 -14.96 -10.07 4.62
N GLN A 161 -15.68 -10.05 3.50
CA GLN A 161 -15.08 -10.01 2.16
C GLN A 161 -15.47 -8.73 1.43
N PHE A 162 -14.49 -8.10 0.78
CA PHE A 162 -14.65 -6.91 -0.04
C PHE A 162 -14.26 -7.25 -1.48
N LEU A 163 -15.23 -7.21 -2.38
CA LEU A 163 -15.05 -7.59 -3.78
C LEU A 163 -14.95 -6.35 -4.67
N TYR A 164 -13.97 -6.37 -5.56
CA TYR A 164 -13.68 -5.29 -6.49
C TYR A 164 -13.79 -5.77 -7.92
N ASN A 165 -14.53 -5.01 -8.71
CA ASN A 165 -14.61 -5.17 -10.15
C ASN A 165 -14.13 -3.89 -10.83
N TYR A 166 -13.31 -4.05 -11.87
CA TYR A 166 -12.72 -2.94 -12.60
C TYR A 166 -13.27 -2.93 -14.02
N ASP A 167 -13.50 -1.74 -14.55
CA ASP A 167 -13.99 -1.57 -15.93
C ASP A 167 -13.02 -2.16 -16.97
N ASN A 168 -11.73 -2.25 -16.63
CA ASN A 168 -10.70 -2.89 -17.44
C ASN A 168 -9.83 -3.82 -16.57
N SER A 169 -9.87 -5.12 -16.86
CA SER A 169 -9.08 -6.13 -16.14
C SER A 169 -7.58 -6.07 -16.40
N LEU A 170 -7.14 -5.35 -17.43
CA LEU A 170 -5.72 -5.06 -17.68
C LEU A 170 -5.22 -3.83 -16.88
N GLY A 171 -6.13 -3.04 -16.29
CA GLY A 171 -5.84 -1.80 -15.57
C GLY A 171 -5.50 -0.61 -16.46
N ASP A 172 -5.39 0.55 -15.82
CA ASP A 172 -4.84 1.77 -16.42
C ASP A 172 -3.31 1.76 -16.25
N TYR A 173 -2.57 1.78 -17.34
CA TYR A 173 -1.11 1.69 -17.33
C TYR A 173 -0.46 2.97 -16.81
N LEU A 174 0.28 2.93 -15.69
CA LEU A 174 1.30 3.95 -15.36
C LEU A 174 2.29 3.56 -14.23
N LEU A 175 2.86 2.36 -14.26
CA LEU A 175 4.03 1.99 -13.43
C LEU A 175 5.24 1.53 -14.24
N LYS A 176 5.29 1.78 -15.56
CA LYS A 176 6.37 1.25 -16.41
C LYS A 176 7.54 2.17 -16.70
N ASP A 177 7.50 3.46 -16.37
CA ASP A 177 8.62 4.35 -16.70
C ASP A 177 8.81 5.44 -15.62
N LEU A 178 9.61 5.13 -14.61
CA LEU A 178 10.45 6.08 -13.86
C LEU A 178 11.83 5.45 -13.63
#